data_AF-A0A2V5T8I6-F1
#
_entry.id   AF-A0A2V5T8I6-F1
#
_cell.length_a   1.000
_cell.length_b   1.000
_cell.length_c   1.000
_cell.angle_alpha   90.00
_cell.angle_beta   90.00
_cell.angle_gamma   90.00
#
_symmetry.space_group_name_H-M   'P 1'
#
loop_
_entity.id
_entity.type
_entity.pdbx_description
1 polymer ?
#
loop_
_entity_poly.entity_id
_entity_poly.type
_entity_poly.pdbx_seq_one_letter_code
_entity_poly.pdbx_strand_id
1 'polypeptide(L)'
;MDWIRTHYDRVTLIAAASFLFISAVSIWWSAVQFGNNLIAHQTAPQPKKATPPGKALEVDHAAEQLQHPAQWKSSGRSGLFVPEKHFIGANGLPATLQNTQVHPPVPNDWFEQFGLSIVDADVLDQDPDGDGFTNLDEWQGGTNPTDKDSHPDYLTKLHLVSATEEPFRFMFSSWVAGTFAINTIDQSEPTQFLKIGDMIHGTPFKIVKFVEKH
;
A
#
# COMPACT_ATOMS: atom_id res chain seq x y z
N MET A 1 -57.05 -115.51 -17.05
CA MET A 1 -55.89 -114.79 -17.64
C MET A 1 -55.54 -115.29 -19.04
N ASP A 2 -56.50 -115.87 -19.79
CA ASP A 2 -56.22 -116.41 -21.14
C ASP A 2 -56.66 -115.50 -22.30
N TRP A 3 -57.53 -114.51 -22.02
CA TRP A 3 -57.99 -113.54 -23.03
C TRP A 3 -56.89 -112.52 -23.42
N ILE A 4 -56.05 -112.13 -22.45
CA ILE A 4 -54.94 -111.20 -22.66
C ILE A 4 -53.82 -111.84 -23.50
N ARG A 5 -53.65 -113.17 -23.44
CA ARG A 5 -52.64 -113.90 -24.24
C ARG A 5 -53.06 -114.10 -25.69
N THR A 6 -54.36 -114.19 -25.99
CA THR A 6 -54.89 -114.38 -27.35
C THR A 6 -55.03 -113.07 -28.13
N HIS A 7 -55.26 -111.95 -27.45
CA HIS A 7 -55.47 -110.63 -28.08
C HIS A 7 -54.41 -109.60 -27.64
N TYR A 8 -53.15 -110.04 -27.50
CA TYR A 8 -52.04 -109.20 -27.04
C TYR A 8 -51.89 -107.91 -27.88
N ASP A 9 -52.06 -108.02 -29.20
CA ASP A 9 -51.99 -106.90 -30.14
C ASP A 9 -53.05 -105.81 -29.88
N ARG A 10 -54.25 -106.21 -29.43
CA ARG A 10 -55.29 -105.23 -29.06
C ARG A 10 -55.01 -104.59 -27.71
N VAL A 11 -54.42 -105.34 -26.78
CA VAL A 11 -54.02 -104.81 -25.46
C VAL A 11 -52.87 -103.83 -25.60
N THR A 12 -51.88 -104.10 -26.48
CA THR A 12 -50.79 -103.17 -26.78
C THR A 12 -51.29 -101.91 -27.49
N LEU A 13 -52.22 -102.03 -28.43
CA LEU A 13 -52.83 -100.86 -29.10
C LEU A 13 -53.65 -100.00 -28.12
N ILE A 14 -54.43 -100.61 -27.23
CA ILE A 14 -55.20 -99.87 -26.21
C ILE A 14 -54.25 -99.20 -25.20
N ALA A 15 -53.19 -99.87 -24.79
CA ALA A 15 -52.16 -99.30 -23.91
C ALA A 15 -51.41 -98.13 -24.59
N ALA A 16 -51.05 -98.26 -25.86
CA ALA A 16 -50.42 -97.19 -26.62
C ALA A 16 -51.38 -96.00 -26.83
N ALA A 17 -52.64 -96.26 -27.17
CA ALA A 17 -53.65 -95.22 -27.35
C ALA A 17 -53.95 -94.48 -26.05
N SER A 18 -54.05 -95.19 -24.92
CA SER A 18 -54.23 -94.57 -23.60
C SER A 18 -53.00 -93.77 -23.16
N PHE A 19 -51.79 -94.25 -23.44
CA PHE A 19 -50.57 -93.48 -23.19
C PHE A 19 -50.52 -92.19 -24.02
N LEU A 20 -50.84 -92.27 -25.31
CA LEU A 20 -50.92 -91.09 -26.17
C LEU A 20 -51.99 -90.10 -25.70
N PHE A 21 -53.16 -90.59 -25.27
CA PHE A 21 -54.22 -89.74 -24.72
C PHE A 21 -53.78 -89.00 -23.45
N ILE A 22 -53.12 -89.70 -22.52
CA ILE A 22 -52.58 -89.08 -21.30
C ILE A 22 -51.50 -88.05 -21.66
N SER A 23 -50.63 -88.34 -22.62
CA SER A 23 -49.61 -87.40 -23.08
C SER A 23 -50.23 -86.14 -23.70
N ALA A 24 -51.30 -86.28 -24.49
CA ALA A 24 -52.01 -85.16 -25.11
C ALA A 24 -52.66 -84.25 -24.06
N VAL A 25 -53.29 -84.84 -23.03
CA VAL A 25 -53.86 -84.08 -21.90
C VAL A 25 -52.77 -83.36 -21.11
N SER A 26 -51.62 -84.00 -20.88
CA SER A 26 -50.49 -83.39 -20.17
C SER A 26 -49.88 -82.21 -20.94
N ILE A 27 -49.72 -82.35 -22.27
CA ILE A 27 -49.23 -81.27 -23.14
C ILE A 27 -50.22 -80.10 -23.14
N TRP A 28 -51.52 -80.37 -23.26
CA TRP A 28 -52.54 -79.33 -23.19
C TRP A 28 -52.48 -78.55 -21.88
N TRP A 29 -52.36 -79.26 -20.75
CA TRP A 29 -52.32 -78.62 -19.44
C TRP A 29 -51.06 -77.76 -19.27
N SER A 30 -49.91 -78.26 -19.75
CA SER A 30 -48.65 -77.53 -19.76
C SER A 30 -48.73 -76.25 -20.62
N ALA A 31 -49.38 -76.31 -21.78
CA ALA A 31 -49.57 -75.16 -22.66
C ALA A 31 -50.44 -74.06 -22.02
N VAL A 32 -51.52 -74.44 -21.33
CA VAL A 32 -52.37 -73.50 -20.58
C VAL A 32 -51.60 -72.85 -19.44
N GLN A 33 -50.82 -73.64 -18.68
CA GLN A 33 -50.05 -73.13 -17.55
C GLN A 33 -48.91 -72.20 -17.99
N PHE A 34 -48.28 -72.49 -19.14
CA PHE A 34 -47.30 -71.60 -19.75
C PHE A 34 -47.90 -70.25 -20.12
N GLY A 35 -49.08 -70.23 -20.75
CA GLY A 35 -49.79 -68.98 -21.09
C GLY A 35 -50.06 -68.11 -19.85
N ASN A 36 -50.55 -68.72 -18.77
CA ASN A 36 -50.79 -68.00 -17.51
C ASN A 36 -49.50 -67.46 -16.87
N ASN A 37 -48.40 -68.21 -16.92
CA ASN A 37 -47.11 -67.78 -16.38
C ASN A 37 -46.48 -66.65 -17.21
N LEU A 38 -46.68 -66.64 -18.53
CA LEU A 38 -46.16 -65.61 -19.43
C LEU A 38 -46.86 -64.26 -19.17
N ILE A 39 -48.17 -64.27 -18.92
CA ILE A 39 -48.94 -63.07 -18.58
C ILE A 39 -48.55 -62.57 -17.18
N ALA A 40 -48.30 -63.46 -16.23
CA ALA A 40 -47.85 -63.07 -14.88
C ALA A 40 -46.46 -62.41 -14.87
N HIS A 41 -45.56 -62.79 -15.79
CA HIS A 41 -44.24 -62.16 -15.93
C HIS A 41 -44.19 -60.95 -16.85
N GLN A 42 -45.30 -60.59 -17.51
CA GLN A 42 -45.45 -59.34 -18.27
C GLN A 42 -45.93 -58.16 -17.41
N THR A 43 -45.60 -58.13 -16.12
CA THR A 43 -45.73 -56.89 -15.35
C THR A 43 -44.63 -55.94 -15.82
N ALA A 44 -44.99 -54.93 -16.61
CA ALA A 44 -44.09 -53.85 -16.98
C ALA A 44 -43.41 -53.29 -15.71
N PRO A 45 -42.09 -53.04 -15.71
CA PRO A 45 -41.44 -52.43 -14.57
C PRO A 45 -42.15 -51.12 -14.25
N GLN A 46 -42.58 -50.95 -13.00
CA GLN A 46 -43.19 -49.70 -12.54
C GLN A 46 -42.28 -48.53 -12.93
N PRO A 47 -42.79 -47.47 -13.59
CA PRO A 47 -41.96 -46.34 -13.98
C PRO A 47 -41.40 -45.71 -12.70
N LYS A 48 -40.10 -45.89 -12.45
CA LYS A 48 -39.41 -45.15 -11.39
C LYS A 48 -39.54 -43.68 -11.75
N LYS A 49 -40.27 -42.90 -10.95
CA LYS A 49 -40.31 -41.44 -11.08
C LYS A 49 -38.87 -40.95 -11.05
N ALA A 50 -38.43 -40.29 -12.12
CA ALA A 50 -37.11 -39.70 -12.19
C ALA A 50 -36.95 -38.73 -11.02
N THR A 51 -35.88 -38.90 -10.25
CA THR A 51 -35.48 -37.89 -9.26
C THR A 51 -35.25 -36.58 -10.02
N PRO A 52 -35.81 -35.45 -9.56
CA PRO A 52 -35.55 -34.17 -10.20
C PRO A 52 -34.03 -33.92 -10.24
N PRO A 53 -33.50 -33.33 -11.32
CA PRO A 53 -32.08 -33.00 -11.40
C PRO A 53 -31.72 -32.13 -10.18
N GLY A 54 -30.59 -32.43 -9.53
CA GLY A 54 -30.11 -31.66 -8.39
C GLY A 54 -30.06 -30.18 -8.76
N LYS A 55 -30.64 -29.32 -7.92
CA LYS A 55 -30.56 -27.86 -8.11
C LYS A 55 -29.10 -27.47 -8.28
N ALA A 56 -28.80 -26.74 -9.35
CA ALA A 56 -27.47 -26.26 -9.66
C ALA A 56 -27.12 -25.06 -8.77
N LEU A 57 -26.92 -25.32 -7.48
CA LEU A 57 -26.60 -24.30 -6.47
C LEU A 57 -25.39 -23.46 -6.88
N GLU A 58 -24.43 -24.04 -7.60
CA GLU A 58 -23.26 -23.32 -8.12
C GLU A 58 -23.62 -22.21 -9.11
N VAL A 59 -24.67 -22.42 -9.92
CA VAL A 59 -25.15 -21.42 -10.89
C VAL A 59 -25.86 -20.27 -10.16
N ASP A 60 -26.63 -20.60 -9.12
CA ASP A 60 -27.30 -19.60 -8.29
C ASP A 60 -26.28 -18.74 -7.51
N HIS A 61 -25.23 -19.37 -6.95
CA HIS A 61 -24.12 -18.68 -6.28
C HIS A 61 -23.33 -17.79 -7.25
N ALA A 62 -23.06 -18.26 -8.48
CA ALA A 62 -22.40 -17.46 -9.49
C ALA A 62 -23.25 -16.26 -9.94
N ALA A 63 -24.57 -16.44 -10.05
CA ALA A 63 -25.51 -15.37 -10.36
C ALA A 63 -25.57 -14.32 -9.24
N GLU A 64 -25.53 -14.74 -7.98
CA GLU A 64 -25.48 -13.85 -6.81
C GLU A 64 -24.16 -13.05 -6.76
N GLN A 65 -23.02 -13.69 -7.08
CA GLN A 65 -21.74 -12.99 -7.20
C GLN A 65 -21.71 -11.96 -8.34
N LEU A 66 -22.40 -12.21 -9.45
CA LEU A 66 -22.52 -11.26 -10.57
C LEU A 66 -23.35 -10.02 -10.23
N GLN A 67 -24.27 -10.10 -9.26
CA GLN A 67 -25.02 -8.93 -8.78
C GLN A 67 -24.16 -7.94 -7.99
N HIS A 68 -22.99 -8.38 -7.53
CA HIS A 68 -21.99 -7.54 -6.88
C HIS A 68 -20.82 -7.31 -7.84
N PRO A 69 -20.89 -6.29 -8.73
CA PRO A 69 -19.81 -6.03 -9.67
C PRO A 69 -18.51 -5.84 -8.89
N ALA A 70 -17.46 -6.55 -9.30
CA ALA A 70 -16.14 -6.44 -8.70
C ALA A 70 -15.69 -4.97 -8.78
N GLN A 71 -15.68 -4.32 -7.62
CA GLN A 71 -15.19 -2.96 -7.52
C GLN A 71 -13.67 -3.03 -7.52
N TRP A 72 -13.05 -2.43 -8.55
CA TRP A 72 -11.62 -2.22 -8.59
C TRP A 72 -11.23 -1.36 -7.40
N LYS A 73 -10.70 -1.98 -6.34
CA LYS A 73 -10.04 -1.25 -5.28
C LYS A 73 -8.65 -0.89 -5.81
N SER A 74 -8.40 0.40 -6.01
CA SER A 74 -7.06 0.88 -6.35
C SER A 74 -6.13 0.52 -5.18
N SER A 75 -5.33 -0.51 -5.35
CA SER A 75 -4.33 -0.90 -4.36
C SER A 75 -3.15 0.06 -4.48
N GLY A 76 -3.06 1.03 -3.57
CA GLY A 76 -1.86 1.86 -3.36
C GLY A 76 -1.66 3.03 -4.34
N ARG A 77 -0.55 3.74 -4.13
CA ARG A 77 -0.15 4.98 -4.81
C ARG A 77 0.14 4.77 -6.32
N SER A 78 0.48 3.55 -6.71
CA SER A 78 0.75 3.12 -8.09
C SER A 78 -0.26 2.05 -8.50
N GLY A 79 -1.09 2.34 -9.51
CA GLY A 79 -2.08 1.39 -10.02
C GLY A 79 -1.45 0.20 -10.75
N LEU A 80 -2.27 -0.78 -11.13
CA LEU A 80 -1.82 -2.04 -11.77
C LEU A 80 -1.01 -1.86 -13.06
N PHE A 81 -1.14 -0.69 -13.70
CA PHE A 81 -0.47 -0.34 -14.97
C PHE A 81 0.56 0.77 -14.83
N VAL A 82 0.75 1.31 -13.62
CA VAL A 82 1.76 2.33 -13.36
C VAL A 82 2.82 1.69 -12.48
N PRO A 83 4.04 1.45 -12.98
CA PRO A 83 5.10 0.90 -12.13
C PRO A 83 5.38 1.85 -10.97
N GLU A 84 5.62 1.30 -9.79
CA GLU A 84 6.09 2.09 -8.65
C GLU A 84 7.48 2.67 -8.98
N LYS A 85 7.72 3.92 -8.64
CA LYS A 85 9.05 4.53 -8.82
C LYS A 85 10.00 3.93 -7.78
N HIS A 86 11.08 3.33 -8.27
CA HIS A 86 12.15 2.78 -7.45
C HIS A 86 13.37 3.70 -7.52
N PHE A 87 14.02 3.89 -6.39
CA PHE A 87 15.26 4.66 -6.26
C PHE A 87 16.23 3.90 -5.35
N ILE A 88 17.50 4.30 -5.36
CA ILE A 88 18.50 3.73 -4.46
C ILE A 88 18.49 4.57 -3.18
N GLY A 89 18.10 3.98 -2.06
CA GLY A 89 18.14 4.65 -0.76
C GLY A 89 19.57 4.94 -0.32
N ALA A 90 19.74 5.80 0.69
CA ALA A 90 21.06 6.14 1.24
C ALA A 90 21.87 4.92 1.76
N ASN A 91 21.19 3.81 2.03
CA ASN A 91 21.76 2.52 2.42
C ASN A 91 22.20 1.64 1.22
N GLY A 92 22.05 2.11 -0.01
CA GLY A 92 22.39 1.36 -1.23
C GLY A 92 21.35 0.30 -1.62
N LEU A 93 20.21 0.23 -0.94
CA LEU A 93 19.14 -0.73 -1.25
C LEU A 93 18.06 -0.09 -2.13
N PRO A 94 17.35 -0.88 -2.97
CA PRO A 94 16.20 -0.39 -3.70
C PRO A 94 15.10 0.03 -2.71
N ALA A 95 14.66 1.25 -2.85
CA ALA A 95 13.65 1.91 -2.05
C ALA A 95 12.54 2.44 -2.95
N THR A 96 11.34 2.56 -2.39
CA THR A 96 10.15 3.08 -3.07
C THR A 96 9.60 4.27 -2.32
N LEU A 97 8.79 5.09 -3.01
CA LEU A 97 8.22 6.31 -2.42
C LEU A 97 7.38 6.04 -1.15
N GLN A 98 6.94 4.80 -0.95
CA GLN A 98 6.18 4.38 0.24
C GLN A 98 7.05 3.97 1.42
N ASN A 99 8.24 3.41 1.19
CA ASN A 99 9.04 2.82 2.26
C ASN A 99 10.15 3.74 2.78
N THR A 100 10.58 4.70 1.98
CA THR A 100 11.76 5.52 2.27
C THR A 100 11.53 6.95 1.86
N GLN A 101 11.87 7.86 2.76
CA GLN A 101 11.96 9.28 2.46
C GLN A 101 13.23 9.52 1.63
N VAL A 102 13.06 9.97 0.38
CA VAL A 102 14.18 10.15 -0.56
C VAL A 102 15.07 11.30 -0.10
N HIS A 103 14.43 12.39 0.31
CA HIS A 103 15.09 13.64 0.68
C HIS A 103 14.70 14.09 2.10
N PRO A 104 15.26 13.45 3.15
CA PRO A 104 15.07 13.94 4.51
C PRO A 104 15.62 15.37 4.65
N PRO A 105 14.92 16.31 5.31
CA PRO A 105 13.75 16.12 6.19
C PRO A 105 12.38 16.25 5.50
N VAL A 106 12.31 16.44 4.18
CA VAL A 106 11.07 16.74 3.44
C VAL A 106 10.31 15.48 3.02
N PRO A 107 9.02 15.30 3.36
CA PRO A 107 8.25 14.12 2.97
C PRO A 107 8.06 14.01 1.45
N ASN A 108 8.05 12.78 0.92
CA ASN A 108 7.83 12.53 -0.51
C ASN A 108 6.50 13.11 -1.03
N ASP A 109 5.46 13.11 -0.19
CA ASP A 109 4.13 13.62 -0.54
C ASP A 109 4.14 15.12 -0.86
N TRP A 110 5.03 15.89 -0.23
CA TRP A 110 5.17 17.32 -0.48
C TRP A 110 5.68 17.57 -1.91
N PHE A 111 6.73 16.86 -2.31
CA PHE A 111 7.25 16.96 -3.67
C PHE A 111 6.22 16.50 -4.72
N GLU A 112 5.42 15.46 -4.42
CA GLU A 112 4.32 15.04 -5.32
C GLU A 112 3.23 16.11 -5.43
N GLN A 113 2.86 16.74 -4.30
CA GLN A 113 1.84 17.80 -4.26
C GLN A 113 2.24 19.00 -5.12
N PHE A 114 3.51 19.39 -5.08
CA PHE A 114 4.04 20.52 -5.83
C PHE A 114 4.64 20.13 -7.19
N GLY A 115 4.55 18.86 -7.58
CA GLY A 115 5.03 18.39 -8.89
C GLY A 115 6.56 18.46 -9.07
N LEU A 116 7.31 18.49 -7.98
CA LEU A 116 8.77 18.56 -7.97
C LEU A 116 9.40 17.20 -8.32
N SER A 117 10.59 17.24 -8.92
CA SER A 117 11.30 16.04 -9.34
C SER A 117 12.00 15.36 -8.16
N ILE A 118 11.31 14.41 -7.51
CA ILE A 118 11.84 13.64 -6.36
C ILE A 118 13.11 12.85 -6.71
N VAL A 119 13.34 12.57 -7.99
CA VAL A 119 14.47 11.76 -8.45
C VAL A 119 15.78 12.54 -8.38
N ASP A 120 15.71 13.87 -8.46
CA ASP A 120 16.88 14.72 -8.51
C ASP A 120 17.48 14.85 -7.11
N ALA A 121 18.80 14.61 -7.01
CA ALA A 121 19.51 14.60 -5.74
C ALA A 121 19.58 16.00 -5.11
N ASP A 122 19.56 17.03 -5.96
CA ASP A 122 19.64 18.45 -5.65
C ASP A 122 18.26 19.12 -5.59
N VAL A 123 17.15 18.36 -5.63
CA VAL A 123 15.79 18.94 -5.63
C VAL A 123 15.56 19.89 -4.44
N LEU A 124 16.20 19.66 -3.30
CA LEU A 124 16.09 20.54 -2.12
C LEU A 124 16.74 21.91 -2.31
N ASP A 125 17.78 21.99 -3.14
CA ASP A 125 18.55 23.20 -3.42
C ASP A 125 18.05 23.94 -4.70
N GLN A 126 17.07 23.35 -5.39
CA GLN A 126 16.49 23.95 -6.59
C GLN A 126 15.49 25.05 -6.24
N ASP A 127 15.36 25.99 -7.17
CA ASP A 127 14.47 27.14 -7.16
C ASP A 127 13.63 27.10 -8.46
N PRO A 128 12.45 26.45 -8.44
CA PRO A 128 11.62 26.25 -9.62
C PRO A 128 10.95 27.53 -10.15
N ASP A 129 10.65 28.49 -9.27
CA ASP A 129 9.90 29.72 -9.60
C ASP A 129 10.79 30.97 -9.73
N GLY A 130 12.07 30.83 -9.41
CA GLY A 130 13.11 31.85 -9.56
C GLY A 130 12.96 33.01 -8.58
N ASP A 131 12.32 32.81 -7.43
CA ASP A 131 12.20 33.81 -6.36
C ASP A 131 13.48 33.92 -5.51
N GLY A 132 14.39 32.97 -5.67
CA GLY A 132 15.67 32.85 -5.00
C GLY A 132 15.63 32.07 -3.68
N PHE A 133 14.49 31.55 -3.24
CA PHE A 133 14.40 30.63 -2.13
C PHE A 133 14.57 29.20 -2.64
N THR A 134 15.23 28.37 -1.83
CA THR A 134 15.35 26.95 -2.17
C THR A 134 14.10 26.21 -1.72
N ASN A 135 13.77 25.10 -2.38
CA ASN A 135 12.67 24.22 -1.97
C ASN A 135 12.76 23.83 -0.48
N LEU A 136 13.97 23.70 0.08
CA LEU A 136 14.18 23.44 1.50
C LEU A 136 13.79 24.62 2.39
N ASP A 137 14.13 25.85 1.99
CA ASP A 137 13.75 27.06 2.72
C ASP A 137 12.23 27.25 2.71
N GLU A 138 11.59 26.94 1.58
CA GLU A 138 10.14 27.03 1.44
C GLU A 138 9.40 25.94 2.21
N TRP A 139 9.96 24.73 2.27
CA TRP A 139 9.45 23.69 3.17
C TRP A 139 9.52 24.14 4.64
N GLN A 140 10.62 24.78 5.06
CA GLN A 140 10.75 25.32 6.41
C GLN A 140 9.82 26.52 6.66
N GLY A 141 9.61 27.35 5.64
CA GLY A 141 8.69 28.48 5.66
C GLY A 141 7.21 28.10 5.54
N GLY A 142 6.91 26.85 5.17
CA GLY A 142 5.55 26.38 4.91
C GLY A 142 4.89 27.05 3.70
N THR A 143 5.69 27.41 2.70
CA THR A 143 5.27 28.12 1.49
C THR A 143 5.21 27.21 0.27
N ASN A 144 4.82 27.75 -0.90
CA ASN A 144 4.58 26.98 -2.11
C ASN A 144 5.75 27.14 -3.10
N PRO A 145 6.53 26.07 -3.35
CA PRO A 145 7.72 26.07 -4.21
C PRO A 145 7.50 26.24 -5.72
N THR A 146 6.26 26.46 -6.12
CA THR A 146 5.89 26.68 -7.52
C THR A 146 5.27 28.06 -7.75
N ASP A 147 5.10 28.83 -6.68
CA ASP A 147 4.43 30.11 -6.72
C ASP A 147 5.32 31.20 -6.14
N LYS A 148 5.84 32.02 -7.06
CA LYS A 148 6.75 33.13 -6.79
C LYS A 148 6.25 34.12 -5.73
N ASP A 149 4.93 34.27 -5.61
CA ASP A 149 4.33 35.20 -4.64
C ASP A 149 4.23 34.59 -3.24
N SER A 150 4.37 33.27 -3.13
CA SER A 150 4.30 32.50 -1.90
C SER A 150 5.70 32.15 -1.41
N HIS A 151 6.41 33.13 -0.89
CA HIS A 151 7.77 32.95 -0.38
C HIS A 151 7.88 33.25 1.14
N PRO A 152 8.89 32.68 1.83
CA PRO A 152 9.20 33.04 3.22
C PRO A 152 9.63 34.51 3.34
N ASP A 153 9.67 35.05 4.57
CA ASP A 153 10.16 36.42 4.77
C ASP A 153 11.63 36.54 4.32
N TYR A 154 11.98 37.58 3.55
CA TYR A 154 13.35 37.82 3.08
C TYR A 154 14.39 37.89 4.19
N LEU A 155 13.96 38.22 5.42
CA LEU A 155 14.82 38.21 6.60
C LEU A 155 15.41 36.82 6.91
N THR A 156 14.73 35.72 6.56
CA THR A 156 15.24 34.36 6.81
C THR A 156 16.48 34.05 5.99
N LYS A 157 16.62 34.71 4.83
CA LYS A 157 17.75 34.52 3.91
C LYS A 157 19.00 35.32 4.31
N LEU A 158 18.84 36.32 5.18
CA LEU A 158 19.94 37.17 5.60
C LEU A 158 20.87 36.41 6.56
N HIS A 159 22.06 36.08 6.09
CA HIS A 159 23.15 35.58 6.92
C HIS A 159 24.20 36.67 7.10
N LEU A 160 24.82 36.70 8.29
CA LEU A 160 25.93 37.60 8.57
C LEU A 160 27.14 37.18 7.73
N VAL A 161 27.46 37.95 6.69
CA VAL A 161 28.60 37.67 5.80
C VAL A 161 29.93 37.87 6.52
N SER A 162 30.04 38.95 7.29
CA SER A 162 31.22 39.25 8.08
C SER A 162 30.88 40.23 9.21
N ALA A 163 31.35 39.94 10.41
CA ALA A 163 31.45 40.92 11.48
C ALA A 163 32.93 41.15 11.79
N THR A 164 33.40 42.37 11.57
CA THR A 164 34.73 42.78 12.02
C THR A 164 34.56 43.49 13.35
N GLU A 165 34.97 42.83 14.43
CA GLU A 165 35.05 43.46 15.74
C GLU A 165 36.37 44.22 15.80
N GLU A 166 36.32 45.54 15.62
CA GLU A 166 37.47 46.39 15.90
C GLU A 166 37.52 46.67 17.40
N PRO A 167 38.50 46.09 18.15
CA PRO A 167 38.57 46.32 19.58
C PRO A 167 38.83 47.79 19.84
N PHE A 168 38.09 48.35 20.79
CA PHE A 168 38.32 49.71 21.22
C PHE A 168 39.71 49.81 21.87
N ARG A 169 40.65 50.47 21.19
CA ARG A 169 42.09 50.49 21.56
C ARG A 169 42.40 51.11 22.92
N PHE A 170 41.42 51.69 23.61
CA PHE A 170 41.62 52.35 24.89
C PHE A 170 40.97 51.59 26.02
N MET A 171 41.73 51.42 27.09
CA MET A 171 41.30 50.80 28.33
C MET A 171 41.24 51.86 29.42
N PHE A 172 40.13 51.87 30.13
CA PHE A 172 39.97 52.61 31.37
C PHE A 172 40.77 51.91 32.48
N SER A 173 41.71 52.61 33.13
CA SER A 173 42.59 52.01 34.14
C SER A 173 42.23 52.39 35.58
N SER A 174 42.00 53.68 35.86
CA SER A 174 41.60 54.15 37.19
C SER A 174 40.94 55.52 37.16
N TRP A 175 40.23 55.90 38.23
CA TRP A 175 39.73 57.25 38.42
C TRP A 175 40.14 57.78 39.79
N VAL A 176 40.49 59.06 39.86
CA VAL A 176 40.77 59.77 41.12
C VAL A 176 40.20 61.18 41.03
N ALA A 177 39.34 61.56 41.98
CA ALA A 177 38.82 62.92 42.14
C ALA A 177 38.30 63.56 40.82
N GLY A 178 37.59 62.79 40.00
CA GLY A 178 37.01 63.27 38.73
C GLY A 178 37.98 63.32 37.53
N THR A 179 39.17 62.74 37.68
CA THR A 179 40.14 62.53 36.59
C THR A 179 40.21 61.04 36.26
N PHE A 180 40.18 60.71 34.97
CA PHE A 180 40.16 59.35 34.45
C PHE A 180 41.48 59.02 33.78
N ALA A 181 42.09 57.93 34.21
CA ALA A 181 43.29 57.37 33.61
C ALA A 181 42.90 56.45 32.45
N ILE A 182 43.33 56.81 31.25
CA ILE A 182 43.08 56.09 29.99
C ILE A 182 44.41 55.62 29.42
N ASN A 183 44.50 54.33 29.11
CA ASN A 183 45.68 53.70 28.51
C ASN A 183 45.31 53.10 27.15
N THR A 184 46.28 52.94 26.27
CA THR A 184 46.13 52.04 25.11
C THR A 184 46.20 50.58 25.58
N ILE A 185 45.44 49.67 24.96
CA ILE A 185 45.50 48.22 25.25
C ILE A 185 46.95 47.70 25.16
N ASP A 186 47.70 48.16 24.16
CA ASP A 186 49.08 47.75 23.91
C ASP A 186 50.11 48.42 24.83
N GLN A 187 49.67 49.33 25.71
CA GLN A 187 50.53 50.14 26.59
C GLN A 187 51.65 50.89 25.85
N SER A 188 51.46 51.16 24.55
CA SER A 188 52.43 51.83 23.69
C SER A 188 52.59 53.32 24.02
N GLU A 189 51.56 53.92 24.61
CA GLU A 189 51.53 55.33 25.01
C GLU A 189 51.46 55.46 26.54
N PRO A 190 52.02 56.54 27.12
CA PRO A 190 51.89 56.82 28.54
C PRO A 190 50.43 57.09 28.93
N THR A 191 50.10 56.78 30.19
CA THR A 191 48.77 57.01 30.76
C THR A 191 48.32 58.45 30.58
N GLN A 192 47.15 58.62 29.95
CA GLN A 192 46.52 59.92 29.78
C GLN A 192 45.52 60.16 30.93
N PHE A 193 45.64 61.31 31.60
CA PHE A 193 44.73 61.71 32.67
C PHE A 193 43.78 62.79 32.17
N LEU A 194 42.52 62.43 31.94
CA LEU A 194 41.53 63.26 31.25
C LEU A 194 40.30 63.49 32.13
N LYS A 195 39.61 64.62 31.96
CA LYS A 195 38.35 64.92 32.66
C LYS A 195 37.15 64.71 31.74
N ILE A 196 35.96 64.76 32.31
CA ILE A 196 34.71 64.75 31.52
C ILE A 196 34.71 65.96 30.58
N GLY A 197 34.54 65.71 29.28
CA GLY A 197 34.57 66.71 28.22
C GLY A 197 35.89 66.78 27.45
N ASP A 198 36.98 66.26 28.01
CA ASP A 198 38.29 66.27 27.35
C ASP A 198 38.37 65.19 26.26
N MET A 199 39.14 65.47 25.21
CA MET A 199 39.44 64.54 24.12
C MET A 199 40.66 63.68 24.47
N ILE A 200 40.61 62.40 24.12
CA ILE A 200 41.76 61.50 24.21
C ILE A 200 42.76 61.88 23.12
N HIS A 201 44.01 62.13 23.50
CA HIS A 201 45.04 62.60 22.57
C HIS A 201 45.20 61.62 21.40
N GLY A 202 45.28 62.17 20.18
CA GLY A 202 45.42 61.38 18.96
C GLY A 202 44.11 60.78 18.43
N THR A 203 42.96 61.07 19.04
CA THR A 203 41.66 60.51 18.60
C THR A 203 40.51 61.52 18.63
N PRO A 204 39.41 61.23 17.91
CA PRO A 204 38.18 62.01 18.01
C PRO A 204 37.31 61.64 19.23
N PHE A 205 37.78 60.75 20.10
CA PHE A 205 36.99 60.26 21.24
C PHE A 205 37.11 61.20 22.44
N LYS A 206 35.99 61.44 23.12
CA LYS A 206 35.92 62.26 24.33
C LYS A 206 35.18 61.54 25.45
N ILE A 207 35.52 61.88 26.69
CA ILE A 207 34.83 61.34 27.86
C ILE A 207 33.52 62.11 28.04
N VAL A 208 32.38 61.50 27.72
CA VAL A 208 31.07 62.15 27.83
C VAL A 208 30.45 61.97 29.21
N LYS A 209 30.56 60.77 29.76
CA LYS A 209 29.93 60.40 31.03
C LYS A 209 30.70 59.25 31.65
N PHE A 210 30.82 59.28 32.97
CA PHE A 210 31.32 58.17 33.77
C PHE A 210 30.18 57.68 34.67
N VAL A 211 29.94 56.37 34.67
CA VAL A 211 28.96 55.70 35.52
C VAL A 211 29.70 54.62 36.28
N GLU A 212 29.72 54.73 37.60
CA GLU A 212 30.29 53.69 38.46
C GLU A 212 29.40 52.45 38.43
N LYS A 213 30.01 51.29 38.19
CA LYS A 213 29.31 50.01 38.26
C LYS A 213 29.46 49.47 39.68
N HIS A 214 28.39 49.56 40.46
CA HIS A 214 28.28 48.93 41.79
C HIS A 214 28.06 47.43 41.68
#